data_AF-A0AAD7C9X2-F1
#
_entry.id   AF-A0AAD7C9X2-F1
#
_cell.length_a   1.000
_cell.length_b   1.000
_cell.length_c   1.000
_cell.angle_alpha   90.00
_cell.angle_beta   90.00
_cell.angle_gamma   90.00
#
_symmetry.space_group_name_H-M   'P 1'
#
loop_
_entity.id
_entity.type
_entity.pdbx_description
1 polymer ?
#
loop_
_entity_poly.entity_id
_entity_poly.type
_entity_poly.pdbx_seq_one_letter_code
_entity_poly.pdbx_strand_id
1 'polypeptide(L)'
;MDFSQDIRFLDVINRYYGVAGARRRRPRNQTGAGIASDDEGESDADGPSVEEELENQIGADLAQNIRHEPVPVARHRSPFKDPDLESDFLELLEGLLEQPDALPEDYGVLEDEWEEEDYPEIEIIKPGRRGKELVIALPRPDWFPRAARWVQALDLLTRFLDEIEGTESASGNEDGSQDLGSDDSE
;
A
#
# COMPACT_ATOMS: atom_id res chain seq x y z
N MET A 1 5.43 -26.94 27.27
CA MET A 1 5.25 -26.11 26.07
C MET A 1 6.62 -25.64 25.65
N ASP A 2 7.05 -26.08 24.48
CA ASP A 2 8.46 -26.20 24.10
C ASP A 2 8.84 -25.05 23.16
N PHE A 3 9.59 -24.07 23.68
CA PHE A 3 10.04 -22.86 22.96
C PHE A 3 11.18 -23.13 21.95
N SER A 4 11.33 -24.37 21.49
CA SER A 4 12.48 -24.83 20.69
C SER A 4 12.30 -24.67 19.17
N GLN A 5 11.16 -24.16 18.69
CA GLN A 5 10.90 -24.00 17.25
C GLN A 5 11.24 -22.61 16.69
N ASP A 6 11.42 -21.58 17.53
CA ASP A 6 11.65 -20.21 17.06
C ASP A 6 13.09 -19.94 16.57
N ILE A 7 14.07 -20.72 17.03
CA ILE A 7 15.48 -20.50 16.65
C ILE A 7 15.74 -20.95 15.20
N ARG A 8 14.92 -21.86 14.65
CA ARG A 8 15.12 -22.35 13.29
C ARG A 8 14.57 -21.42 12.20
N PHE A 9 13.64 -20.52 12.54
CA PHE A 9 13.05 -19.59 11.57
C PHE A 9 14.05 -18.47 11.20
N LEU A 10 14.77 -17.94 12.19
CA LEU A 10 15.84 -16.95 11.95
C LEU A 10 16.97 -17.52 11.07
N ASP A 11 17.33 -18.78 11.26
CA ASP A 11 18.41 -19.42 10.49
C ASP A 11 18.05 -19.63 9.01
N VAL A 12 16.77 -19.87 8.70
CA VAL A 12 16.30 -20.01 7.31
C VAL A 12 16.37 -18.68 6.59
N ILE A 13 15.91 -17.58 7.22
CA ILE A 13 16.00 -16.23 6.64
C ILE A 13 17.47 -15.86 6.39
N ASN A 14 18.36 -16.09 7.36
CA ASN A 14 19.77 -15.78 7.21
C ASN A 14 20.46 -16.54 6.06
N ARG A 15 19.99 -17.74 5.74
CA ARG A 15 20.53 -18.58 4.65
C ARG A 15 20.17 -18.06 3.26
N TYR A 16 18.99 -17.47 3.10
CA TYR A 16 18.52 -16.94 1.82
C TYR A 16 18.93 -15.48 1.56
N TYR A 17 19.23 -14.71 2.62
CA TYR A 17 19.65 -13.30 2.49
C TYR A 17 21.17 -13.07 2.39
N GLY A 18 21.97 -14.13 2.23
CA GLY A 18 23.40 -14.00 1.90
C GLY A 18 24.28 -13.39 3.01
N VAL A 19 23.80 -13.32 4.25
CA VAL A 19 24.55 -12.76 5.39
C VAL A 19 25.55 -13.77 5.96
N ALA A 20 25.33 -15.06 5.71
CA ALA A 20 26.22 -16.16 6.11
C ALA A 20 27.34 -16.39 5.08
N GLY A 21 28.33 -15.50 5.07
CA GLY A 21 29.56 -15.65 4.30
C GLY A 21 30.70 -14.88 4.95
N ALA A 22 31.95 -15.31 4.73
CA ALA A 22 33.12 -14.56 5.20
C ALA A 22 33.02 -13.10 4.71
N ARG A 23 33.18 -12.13 5.62
CA ARG A 23 33.15 -10.69 5.29
C ARG A 23 34.14 -10.41 4.16
N ARG A 24 33.64 -10.30 2.92
CA ARG A 24 34.44 -9.81 1.80
C ARG A 24 34.78 -8.36 2.13
N ARG A 25 36.06 -8.08 2.38
CA ARG A 25 36.57 -6.71 2.47
C ARG A 25 36.38 -6.09 1.09
N ARG A 26 35.38 -5.23 0.97
CA ARG A 26 35.18 -4.42 -0.23
C ARG A 26 36.24 -3.31 -0.23
N PRO A 27 36.90 -3.03 -1.35
CA PRO A 27 37.70 -1.82 -1.48
C PRO A 27 36.80 -0.60 -1.27
N ARG A 28 37.40 0.54 -0.88
CA ARG A 28 36.69 1.76 -0.43
C ARG A 28 35.69 2.34 -1.47
N ASN A 29 35.70 1.83 -2.69
CA ASN A 29 35.00 2.37 -3.85
C ASN A 29 33.98 1.40 -4.46
N GLN A 30 33.63 0.28 -3.79
CA GLN A 30 32.70 -0.72 -4.33
C GLN A 30 31.41 -0.79 -3.48
N THR A 31 30.34 -0.16 -3.96
CA THR A 31 28.99 -0.38 -3.45
C THR A 31 28.47 -1.70 -4.00
N GLY A 32 27.62 -2.40 -3.25
CA GLY A 32 27.24 -3.80 -3.54
C GLY A 32 26.36 -4.03 -4.78
N ALA A 33 26.31 -3.10 -5.73
CA ALA A 33 25.76 -3.30 -7.06
C ALA A 33 26.94 -3.72 -7.96
N GLY A 34 26.85 -4.89 -8.60
CA GLY A 34 27.98 -5.47 -9.33
C GLY A 34 28.48 -4.61 -10.49
N ILE A 35 29.50 -3.78 -10.23
CA ILE A 35 30.36 -3.19 -11.26
C ILE A 35 31.57 -4.11 -11.36
N ALA A 36 31.60 -4.91 -12.44
CA ALA A 36 32.84 -5.54 -12.88
C ALA A 36 33.79 -4.41 -13.28
N SER A 37 35.00 -4.44 -12.74
CA SER A 37 36.08 -3.50 -13.03
C SER A 37 36.32 -3.47 -14.53
N ASP A 38 35.96 -2.35 -15.16
CA ASP A 38 36.24 -2.09 -16.56
C ASP A 38 37.69 -1.62 -16.69
N ASP A 39 38.36 -2.21 -17.68
CA ASP A 39 39.75 -2.00 -18.04
C ASP A 39 39.88 -0.57 -18.58
N GLU A 40 40.74 0.27 -17.98
CA GLU A 40 40.95 1.65 -18.42
C GLU A 40 41.67 1.67 -19.76
N GLY A 41 40.88 1.60 -20.84
CA GLY A 41 41.29 1.94 -22.20
C GLY A 41 40.80 3.34 -22.54
N GLU A 42 41.66 4.34 -22.36
CA GLU A 42 41.47 5.70 -22.89
C GLU A 42 41.12 5.66 -24.39
N SER A 43 39.95 6.21 -24.72
CA SER A 43 39.57 6.52 -26.10
C SER A 43 38.67 7.75 -26.07
N ASP A 44 39.27 8.93 -26.27
CA ASP A 44 38.60 10.17 -26.61
C ASP A 44 37.76 10.00 -27.89
N ALA A 45 36.51 9.58 -27.72
CA ALA A 45 35.52 9.49 -28.79
C ALA A 45 34.32 10.36 -28.43
N ASP A 46 34.13 11.41 -29.24
CA ASP A 46 33.07 12.42 -29.20
C ASP A 46 31.70 11.79 -29.58
N GLY A 47 31.24 10.84 -28.76
CA GLY A 47 29.97 10.14 -28.85
C GLY A 47 29.14 10.37 -27.59
N PRO A 48 27.81 10.10 -27.62
CA PRO A 48 26.97 10.25 -26.44
C PRO A 48 27.58 9.46 -25.28
N SER A 49 27.64 10.10 -24.11
CA SER A 49 28.13 9.48 -22.89
C SER A 49 27.40 8.16 -22.67
N VAL A 50 28.10 7.13 -22.20
CA VAL A 50 27.49 5.85 -21.79
C VAL A 50 26.33 6.08 -20.81
N GLU A 51 26.34 7.17 -20.04
CA GLU A 51 25.24 7.58 -19.17
C GLU A 51 24.01 8.04 -19.95
N GLU A 52 24.18 8.80 -21.04
CA GLU A 52 23.07 9.28 -21.88
C GLU A 52 22.41 8.14 -22.65
N GLU A 53 23.19 7.15 -23.09
CA GLU A 53 22.67 5.95 -23.76
C GLU A 53 21.90 5.05 -22.77
N LEU A 54 22.39 4.93 -21.53
CA LEU A 54 21.72 4.21 -20.44
C LEU A 54 20.40 4.89 -20.02
N GLU A 55 20.38 6.21 -19.88
CA GLU A 55 19.16 6.98 -19.56
C GLU A 55 18.10 6.82 -20.65
N ASN A 56 18.50 6.88 -21.92
CA ASN A 56 17.59 6.67 -23.06
C ASN A 56 17.04 5.24 -23.10
N GLN A 57 17.87 4.24 -22.75
CA GLN A 57 17.44 2.83 -22.70
C GLN A 57 16.47 2.56 -21.54
N ILE A 58 16.74 3.12 -20.35
CA ILE A 58 15.82 3.08 -19.19
C ILE A 58 14.50 3.79 -19.53
N GLY A 59 14.57 4.96 -20.18
CA GLY A 59 13.38 5.70 -20.63
C GLY A 59 12.53 4.89 -21.61
N ALA A 60 13.16 4.22 -22.57
CA ALA A 60 12.47 3.37 -23.55
C ALA A 60 11.81 2.14 -22.90
N ASP A 61 12.47 1.51 -21.92
CA ASP A 61 11.98 0.34 -21.20
C ASP A 61 10.83 0.68 -20.22
N LEU A 62 10.88 1.85 -19.59
CA LEU A 62 9.83 2.34 -18.70
C LEU A 62 8.61 2.87 -19.46
N ALA A 63 8.80 3.53 -20.61
CA ALA A 63 7.73 4.12 -21.41
C ALA A 63 6.72 3.08 -21.94
N GLN A 64 7.12 1.81 -22.09
CA GLN A 64 6.20 0.75 -22.49
C GLN A 64 5.33 0.23 -21.36
N ASN A 65 5.77 0.34 -20.10
CA ASN A 65 5.15 -0.33 -18.96
C ASN A 65 4.36 0.61 -18.02
N ILE A 66 4.53 1.93 -18.13
CA ILE A 66 3.78 2.92 -17.31
C ILE A 66 2.94 3.79 -18.25
N ARG A 67 1.75 3.29 -18.63
CA ARG A 67 0.80 4.02 -19.50
C ARG A 67 -0.42 4.59 -18.77
N HIS A 68 -0.45 4.52 -17.44
CA HIS A 68 -1.48 5.20 -16.67
C HIS A 68 -0.97 6.56 -16.22
N GLU A 69 -1.85 7.55 -16.22
CA GLU A 69 -1.60 8.80 -15.51
C GLU A 69 -1.20 8.47 -14.06
N PRO A 70 -0.26 9.21 -13.45
CA PRO A 70 0.07 9.01 -12.04
C PRO A 70 -1.20 9.03 -11.19
N VAL A 71 -1.44 7.97 -10.44
CA VAL A 71 -2.54 7.98 -9.47
C VAL A 71 -2.18 9.00 -8.39
N PRO A 72 -3.05 9.99 -8.11
CA PRO A 72 -2.78 10.97 -7.09
C PRO A 72 -2.64 10.25 -5.75
N VAL A 73 -1.42 10.20 -5.22
CA VAL A 73 -1.15 9.64 -3.91
C VAL A 73 -1.68 10.59 -2.85
N ALA A 74 -2.36 10.06 -1.83
CA ALA A 74 -2.79 10.84 -0.69
C ALA A 74 -1.59 11.59 -0.07
N ARG A 75 -1.73 12.89 0.12
CA ARG A 75 -0.67 13.74 0.70
C ARG A 75 -0.57 13.60 2.21
N HIS A 76 -1.62 13.07 2.84
CA HIS A 76 -1.75 12.93 4.28
C HIS A 76 -1.47 11.49 4.71
N ARG A 77 -0.82 11.34 5.86
CA ARG A 77 -0.49 10.03 6.46
C ARG A 77 -1.69 9.38 7.14
N SER A 78 -2.66 10.19 7.56
CA SER A 78 -3.92 9.78 8.18
C SER A 78 -5.08 10.19 7.27
N PRO A 79 -6.13 9.37 7.14
CA PRO A 79 -7.37 9.78 6.49
C PRO A 79 -8.12 10.85 7.31
N PHE A 80 -7.82 10.99 8.60
CA PHE A 80 -8.46 11.96 9.49
C PHE A 80 -7.67 13.29 9.53
N LYS A 81 -8.39 14.41 9.35
CA LYS A 81 -7.85 15.76 9.51
C LYS A 81 -7.71 16.15 10.99
N ASP A 82 -8.60 15.62 11.83
CA ASP A 82 -8.72 15.93 13.25
C ASP A 82 -8.50 14.66 14.10
N PRO A 83 -7.65 14.68 15.14
CA PRO A 83 -7.51 13.57 16.07
C PRO A 83 -8.81 13.16 16.78
N ASP A 84 -9.77 14.06 16.97
CA ASP A 84 -11.04 13.72 17.63
C ASP A 84 -11.89 12.80 16.74
N LEU A 85 -11.93 13.05 15.43
CA LEU A 85 -12.60 12.18 14.45
C LEU A 85 -11.93 10.80 14.35
N GLU A 86 -10.60 10.74 14.48
CA GLU A 86 -9.88 9.46 14.55
C GLU A 86 -10.28 8.68 15.81
N SER A 87 -10.44 9.36 16.95
CA SER A 87 -10.90 8.73 18.19
C SER A 87 -12.32 8.19 18.05
N ASP A 88 -13.24 8.98 17.50
CA ASP A 88 -14.63 8.58 17.28
C ASP A 88 -14.71 7.35 16.35
N PHE A 89 -13.92 7.35 15.27
CA PHE A 89 -13.82 6.19 14.37
C PHE A 89 -13.33 4.94 15.10
N LEU A 90 -12.28 5.05 15.92
CA LEU A 90 -11.72 3.92 16.64
C LEU A 90 -12.71 3.35 17.67
N GLU A 91 -13.48 4.20 18.36
CA GLU A 91 -14.53 3.76 19.29
C GLU A 91 -15.65 3.00 18.57
N LEU A 92 -16.11 3.53 17.42
CA LEU A 92 -17.11 2.85 16.58
C LEU A 92 -16.59 1.53 16.04
N LEU A 93 -15.33 1.50 15.60
CA LEU A 93 -14.70 0.29 15.10
C LEU A 93 -14.62 -0.78 16.18
N GLU A 94 -14.23 -0.44 17.41
CA GLU A 94 -14.17 -1.38 18.52
C GLU A 94 -15.55 -2.02 18.78
N GLY A 95 -16.61 -1.22 18.81
CA GLY A 95 -17.99 -1.72 18.96
C GLY A 95 -18.47 -2.59 17.80
N LEU A 96 -18.00 -2.34 16.57
CA LEU A 96 -18.31 -3.16 15.40
C LEU A 96 -17.55 -4.50 15.41
N LEU A 97 -16.28 -4.49 15.83
CA LEU A 97 -15.44 -5.69 15.89
C LEU A 97 -15.93 -6.73 16.92
N GLU A 98 -16.75 -6.32 17.89
CA GLU A 98 -17.45 -7.22 18.82
C GLU A 98 -18.60 -8.00 18.14
N GLN A 99 -19.02 -7.61 16.94
CA GLN A 99 -20.11 -8.20 16.18
C GLN A 99 -19.57 -9.02 15.00
N PRO A 100 -19.36 -10.34 15.17
CA PRO A 100 -18.77 -11.18 14.13
C PRO A 100 -19.67 -11.36 12.90
N ASP A 101 -20.99 -11.18 13.05
CA ASP A 101 -21.98 -11.38 12.00
C ASP A 101 -22.24 -10.13 11.15
N ALA A 102 -21.64 -8.99 11.51
CA ALA A 102 -21.80 -7.72 10.80
C ALA A 102 -20.76 -7.61 9.67
N LEU A 103 -20.86 -8.49 8.67
CA LEU A 103 -20.00 -8.46 7.48
C LEU A 103 -20.72 -7.71 6.34
N PRO A 104 -20.07 -6.73 5.71
CA PRO A 104 -20.63 -6.02 4.57
C PRO A 104 -20.54 -6.84 3.28
N GLU A 105 -21.47 -6.57 2.37
CA GLU A 105 -21.56 -7.16 1.04
C GLU A 105 -20.55 -6.52 0.05
N ASP A 106 -20.26 -7.22 -1.04
CA ASP A 106 -19.37 -6.88 -2.14
C ASP A 106 -17.86 -6.84 -1.80
N TYR A 107 -17.44 -7.49 -0.70
CA TYR A 107 -16.03 -7.54 -0.28
C TYR A 107 -15.35 -8.90 -0.42
N GLY A 108 -16.07 -9.94 -0.86
CA GLY A 108 -15.55 -11.29 -1.07
C GLY A 108 -15.32 -12.07 0.23
N VAL A 109 -16.01 -11.70 1.31
CA VAL A 109 -15.89 -12.35 2.64
C VAL A 109 -17.13 -13.13 3.04
N LEU A 110 -18.26 -12.92 2.36
CA LEU A 110 -19.48 -13.69 2.60
C LEU A 110 -19.43 -15.02 1.85
N GLU A 111 -19.99 -16.06 2.44
CA GLU A 111 -20.01 -17.40 1.82
C GLU A 111 -20.75 -17.39 0.48
N ASP A 112 -21.75 -16.53 0.33
CA ASP A 112 -22.52 -16.35 -0.92
C ASP A 112 -21.73 -15.66 -2.05
N GLU A 113 -20.60 -15.01 -1.74
CA GLU A 113 -19.74 -14.32 -2.71
C GLU A 113 -18.63 -15.23 -3.25
N TRP A 114 -18.42 -16.39 -2.64
CA TRP A 114 -17.37 -17.31 -3.03
C TRP A 114 -17.80 -18.14 -4.25
N GLU A 115 -16.87 -18.32 -5.20
CA GLU A 115 -17.13 -19.15 -6.39
C GLU A 115 -17.29 -20.64 -6.03
N GLU A 116 -16.70 -21.05 -4.91
CA GLU A 116 -16.77 -22.40 -4.34
C GLU A 116 -17.50 -22.38 -2.99
N GLU A 117 -17.92 -23.55 -2.50
CA GLU A 117 -18.70 -23.68 -1.25
C GLU A 117 -17.86 -23.46 0.04
N ASP A 118 -16.59 -23.01 -0.07
CA ASP A 118 -15.70 -22.79 1.08
C ASP A 118 -14.72 -21.62 0.83
N TYR A 119 -14.12 -21.14 1.91
CA TYR A 119 -13.15 -20.04 1.90
C TYR A 119 -11.91 -20.42 1.09
N PRO A 120 -11.40 -19.55 0.20
CA PRO A 120 -10.22 -19.85 -0.61
C PRO A 120 -8.95 -19.96 0.25
N GLU A 121 -8.51 -21.19 0.52
CA GLU A 121 -7.32 -21.45 1.34
C GLU A 121 -6.00 -21.39 0.55
N ILE A 122 -6.04 -21.11 -0.75
CA ILE A 122 -4.87 -21.07 -1.62
C ILE A 122 -4.99 -19.89 -2.59
N GLU A 123 -3.95 -19.06 -2.63
CA GLU A 123 -3.81 -17.97 -3.60
C GLU A 123 -2.58 -18.20 -4.47
N ILE A 124 -2.72 -18.05 -5.79
CA ILE A 124 -1.64 -18.26 -6.76
C ILE A 124 -1.23 -16.93 -7.39
N ILE A 125 -0.12 -16.37 -6.90
CA ILE A 125 0.45 -15.13 -7.45
C ILE A 125 1.39 -15.49 -8.60
N LYS A 126 1.20 -14.86 -9.77
CA LYS A 126 2.08 -15.02 -10.94
C LYS A 126 3.02 -13.83 -11.07
N PRO A 127 4.27 -13.89 -10.57
CA PRO A 127 5.20 -12.79 -10.69
C PRO A 127 5.69 -12.63 -12.13
N GLY A 128 5.05 -11.72 -12.88
CA GLY A 128 5.46 -11.35 -14.24
C GLY A 128 5.38 -12.49 -15.28
N ARG A 129 5.89 -12.24 -16.49
CA ARG A 129 5.72 -13.16 -17.63
C ARG A 129 6.56 -14.43 -17.60
N ARG A 130 7.63 -14.48 -16.79
CA ARG A 130 8.58 -15.62 -16.75
C ARG A 130 8.86 -16.12 -15.32
N GLY A 131 8.20 -15.56 -14.30
CA GLY A 131 8.37 -15.99 -12.93
C GLY A 131 7.66 -17.31 -12.66
N LYS A 132 8.17 -18.08 -11.68
CA LYS A 132 7.45 -19.24 -11.16
C LYS A 132 6.24 -18.76 -10.36
N GLU A 133 5.14 -19.48 -10.48
CA GLU A 133 3.93 -19.21 -9.69
C GLU A 133 4.26 -19.37 -8.20
N LEU A 134 3.86 -18.38 -7.41
CA LEU A 134 3.98 -18.37 -5.96
C LEU A 134 2.64 -18.80 -5.38
N VAL A 135 2.61 -19.99 -4.82
CA VAL A 135 1.44 -20.52 -4.11
C VAL A 135 1.52 -20.08 -2.66
N ILE A 136 0.52 -19.33 -2.21
CA ILE A 136 0.38 -18.86 -0.84
C ILE A 136 -0.76 -19.64 -0.19
N ALA A 137 -0.45 -20.32 0.91
CA ALA A 137 -1.49 -20.92 1.74
C ALA A 137 -2.15 -19.83 2.60
N LEU A 138 -3.48 -19.81 2.58
CA LEU A 138 -4.34 -18.92 3.33
C LEU A 138 -5.26 -19.72 4.28
N PRO A 139 -4.74 -20.42 5.30
CA PRO A 139 -5.58 -21.20 6.21
C PRO A 139 -6.73 -20.38 6.78
N ARG A 140 -7.97 -20.90 6.67
CA ARG A 140 -9.18 -20.24 7.17
C ARG A 140 -9.06 -19.76 8.63
N PRO A 141 -8.53 -20.54 9.59
CA PRO A 141 -8.47 -20.13 10.99
C PRO A 141 -7.64 -18.86 11.25
N ASP A 142 -6.65 -18.58 10.40
CA ASP A 142 -5.74 -17.45 10.56
C ASP A 142 -6.15 -16.24 9.72
N TRP A 143 -6.60 -16.49 8.48
CA TRP A 143 -6.85 -15.45 7.49
C TRP A 143 -8.27 -14.94 7.49
N PHE A 144 -9.26 -15.81 7.64
CA PHE A 144 -10.66 -15.39 7.59
C PHE A 144 -11.00 -14.37 8.69
N PRO A 145 -10.62 -14.57 9.98
CA PRO A 145 -10.87 -13.55 11.00
C PRO A 145 -10.17 -12.22 10.71
N ARG A 146 -9.02 -12.23 10.02
CA ARG A 146 -8.32 -10.99 9.63
C ARG A 146 -9.02 -10.29 8.47
N ALA A 147 -9.44 -11.04 7.47
CA ALA A 147 -10.19 -10.52 6.32
C ALA A 147 -11.50 -9.89 6.78
N ALA A 148 -12.28 -10.59 7.60
CA ALA A 148 -13.51 -10.09 8.21
C ALA A 148 -13.30 -8.73 8.90
N ARG A 149 -12.33 -8.65 9.82
CA ARG A 149 -12.04 -7.40 10.55
C ARG A 149 -11.55 -6.27 9.64
N TRP A 150 -10.73 -6.61 8.64
CA TRP A 150 -10.22 -5.63 7.69
C TRP A 150 -11.36 -5.03 6.86
N VAL A 151 -12.27 -5.87 6.37
CA VAL A 151 -13.45 -5.45 5.61
C VAL A 151 -14.39 -4.60 6.47
N GLN A 152 -14.67 -5.02 7.71
CA GLN A 152 -15.47 -4.23 8.66
C GLN A 152 -14.88 -2.83 8.88
N ALA A 153 -13.56 -2.76 9.09
CA ALA A 153 -12.88 -1.48 9.27
C ALA A 153 -12.92 -0.61 8.01
N LEU A 154 -12.73 -1.22 6.83
CA LEU A 154 -12.72 -0.51 5.56
C LEU A 154 -14.10 0.07 5.22
N ASP A 155 -15.15 -0.75 5.34
CA ASP A 155 -16.54 -0.34 5.09
C ASP A 155 -16.99 0.77 6.05
N LEU A 156 -16.69 0.63 7.34
CA LEU A 156 -16.94 1.68 8.32
C LEU A 156 -16.19 2.97 7.96
N LEU A 157 -14.90 2.87 7.60
CA LEU A 157 -14.09 4.03 7.24
C LEU A 157 -14.64 4.76 6.02
N THR A 158 -15.05 4.02 4.98
CA THR A 158 -15.65 4.60 3.77
C THR A 158 -16.92 5.38 4.12
N ARG A 159 -17.86 4.77 4.86
CA ARG A 159 -19.11 5.45 5.27
C ARG A 159 -18.85 6.65 6.17
N PHE A 160 -17.91 6.53 7.09
CA PHE A 160 -17.56 7.59 8.04
C PHE A 160 -16.96 8.81 7.33
N LEU A 161 -16.07 8.59 6.36
CA LEU A 161 -15.50 9.69 5.55
C LEU A 161 -16.54 10.34 4.64
N ASP A 162 -17.42 9.55 4.02
CA ASP A 162 -18.52 10.07 3.18
C ASP A 162 -19.47 10.98 3.99
N GLU A 163 -19.76 10.61 5.24
CA GLU A 163 -20.57 11.42 6.15
C GLU A 163 -19.88 12.74 6.49
N ILE A 164 -18.58 12.73 6.82
CA ILE A 164 -17.81 13.94 7.12
C ILE A 164 -17.78 14.89 5.92
N GLU A 165 -17.45 14.40 4.73
CA GLU A 165 -17.40 15.23 3.51
C GLU A 165 -18.78 15.81 3.15
N GLY A 166 -19.85 15.06 3.41
CA GLY A 166 -21.23 15.52 3.26
C GLY A 166 -21.58 16.71 4.17
N THR A 167 -21.03 16.76 5.38
CA THR A 167 -21.29 17.87 6.33
C THR A 167 -20.54 19.17 5.99
N GLU A 168 -19.33 19.10 5.44
CA GLU A 168 -18.53 20.28 5.07
C GLU A 168 -19.22 21.09 3.94
N SER A 169 -19.94 20.41 3.04
CA SER A 169 -20.63 21.06 1.91
C SER A 169 -21.92 21.80 2.30
N ALA A 170 -22.47 21.53 3.49
CA ALA A 170 -23.75 22.12 3.92
C ALA A 170 -23.60 23.43 4.71
N SER A 171 -22.41 23.78 5.22
CA SER A 171 -22.22 24.96 6.09
C SER A 171 -21.77 26.26 5.38
N GLY A 172 -21.53 26.22 4.07
CA GLY A 172 -20.93 27.32 3.32
C GLY A 172 -21.87 28.39 2.74
N ASN A 173 -23.16 28.43 3.10
CA ASN A 173 -24.17 29.24 2.39
C ASN A 173 -24.98 30.21 3.27
N GLU A 174 -24.35 30.91 4.21
CA GLU A 174 -25.00 32.04 4.92
C GLU A 174 -24.02 33.17 5.25
N ASP A 175 -23.48 33.87 4.22
CA ASP A 175 -23.05 35.25 4.43
C ASP A 175 -23.24 36.07 3.14
N GLY A 176 -24.44 36.63 3.02
CA GLY A 176 -24.87 37.50 1.93
C GLY A 176 -25.52 38.75 2.49
N SER A 177 -24.70 39.59 3.13
CA SER A 177 -24.96 41.00 3.43
C SER A 177 -25.78 41.72 2.35
N GLN A 178 -26.93 42.30 2.73
CA GLN A 178 -27.49 43.52 2.15
C GLN A 178 -28.07 44.33 3.31
N ASP A 179 -27.26 45.20 3.92
CA ASP A 179 -26.97 46.58 3.50
C ASP A 179 -28.11 47.55 3.87
N LEU A 180 -27.68 48.58 4.62
CA LEU A 180 -28.48 49.51 5.39
C LEU A 180 -28.94 50.65 4.49
N GLY A 181 -30.23 50.69 4.17
CA GLY A 181 -30.89 51.86 3.59
C GLY A 181 -31.72 52.60 4.64
N SER A 182 -31.07 53.47 5.41
CA SER A 182 -31.75 54.55 6.14
C SER A 182 -32.55 55.39 5.15
N ASP A 183 -33.83 55.64 5.43
CA ASP A 183 -34.49 56.83 4.88
C ASP A 183 -35.40 57.47 5.93
N ASP A 184 -35.16 58.76 6.07
CA ASP A 184 -35.63 59.72 7.05
C ASP A 184 -36.97 60.29 6.58
N SER A 185 -37.97 60.41 7.45
CA SER A 185 -39.16 61.23 7.18
C SER A 185 -39.84 61.68 8.47
N GLU A 186 -39.69 62.98 8.74
CA GLU A 186 -40.57 63.82 9.57
C GLU A 186 -42.00 63.94 8.99
#